data_AF-L0K062-F1
#
_entry.id   AF-L0K062-F1
#
_cell.length_a   1.000
_cell.length_b   1.000
_cell.length_c   1.000
_cell.angle_alpha   90.00
_cell.angle_beta   90.00
_cell.angle_gamma   90.00
#
_symmetry.space_group_name_H-M   'P 1'
#
loop_
_entity.id
_entity.type
_entity.pdbx_description
1 polymer ?
#
loop_
_entity_poly.entity_id
_entity_poly.type
_entity_poly.pdbx_seq_one_letter_code
_entity_poly.pdbx_strand_id
1 'polypeptide(L)'
;MDQMNAALPNRGDGNGDDGNGDDPTGTGTDTEDGVEPPELAVETEYDSREEYGQPGEGLEDFEDIDDWDVVDGSAEPDEDVYFDGSQSLRLTAEDGGNAVVETELETTDMSELDLSMAVRTSTPGNVAIEIQLQDIYGGYASHQLRSVTYRTSDVGWFRTCPGFFEQSSTPLERDAIDTVQIIVHNTGDAEVWVDDLRTHEKPDSGYVLLCWDDGFDDFYDVASPLHDEYGVNAVQAAVRQWTRDQREGIMTIDQLKERQEAGDQIVAHGTHTEFTDLSDEDLEDALTTDKNWAVQEGLEGGHYLVFPHNDFDDRVLDIVSDYYYAGGFNQAGDANLTGVTGFDPLAMPRTIGHDLDIAKRCVDLAAAHRQCTILNFHAFDQDNTVSEAEYEKLLEHIDDSDVEVIDFDDLWTMRREGH
;
A
#
# COMPACT_ATOMS: atom_id res chain seq x y z
N MET A 1 42.35 37.03 -71.26
CA MET A 1 41.30 37.91 -70.72
C MET A 1 41.24 37.57 -69.24
N ASP A 2 42.23 38.05 -68.51
CA ASP A 2 42.15 39.24 -67.64
C ASP A 2 41.35 38.93 -66.37
N GLN A 3 42.05 38.68 -65.25
CA GLN A 3 42.38 39.69 -64.22
C GLN A 3 41.13 40.06 -63.41
N MET A 4 41.02 39.63 -62.15
CA MET A 4 41.46 40.33 -60.93
C MET A 4 40.19 40.43 -60.04
N ASN A 5 40.17 40.65 -58.73
CA ASN A 5 41.08 40.54 -57.59
C ASN A 5 40.20 41.01 -56.39
N ALA A 6 40.43 40.44 -55.21
CA ALA A 6 40.31 41.06 -53.89
C ALA A 6 38.94 41.46 -53.26
N ALA A 7 38.87 41.02 -51.98
CA ALA A 7 38.56 41.80 -50.77
C ALA A 7 37.14 41.77 -50.17
N LEU A 8 37.09 41.19 -48.97
CA LEU A 8 36.11 41.38 -47.89
C LEU A 8 36.12 42.83 -47.36
N PRO A 9 35.05 43.25 -46.67
CA PRO A 9 35.18 43.44 -45.22
C PRO A 9 33.98 42.94 -44.38
N ASN A 10 34.22 42.97 -43.08
CA ASN A 10 33.57 42.30 -41.96
C ASN A 10 32.39 43.08 -41.32
N ARG A 11 31.59 42.35 -40.53
CA ARG A 11 30.68 42.70 -39.42
C ARG A 11 29.21 43.08 -39.70
N GLY A 12 28.32 42.35 -39.03
CA GLY A 12 27.02 42.84 -38.58
C GLY A 12 26.02 41.73 -38.27
N ASP A 13 25.96 41.36 -36.99
CA ASP A 13 24.99 40.53 -36.26
C ASP A 13 23.57 40.35 -36.84
N GLY A 14 23.03 39.13 -36.66
CA GLY A 14 21.62 38.82 -36.86
C GLY A 14 21.36 37.32 -36.65
N ASN A 15 21.19 36.92 -35.39
CA ASN A 15 20.85 35.58 -34.95
C ASN A 15 19.41 35.23 -35.39
N GLY A 16 19.21 34.06 -36.02
CA GLY A 16 17.91 33.58 -36.47
C GLY A 16 18.00 32.16 -37.03
N ASP A 17 17.62 31.21 -36.17
CA ASP A 17 16.84 29.99 -36.40
C ASP A 17 17.10 29.09 -37.63
N ASP A 18 17.41 27.82 -37.34
CA ASP A 18 16.71 26.63 -37.86
C ASP A 18 17.56 25.38 -37.56
N GLY A 19 17.04 24.52 -36.68
CA GLY A 19 17.62 23.22 -36.32
C GLY A 19 17.35 22.12 -37.34
N ASN A 20 18.02 20.97 -37.17
CA ASN A 20 17.41 19.63 -37.21
C ASN A 20 18.46 18.53 -36.88
N GLY A 21 18.03 17.49 -36.15
CA GLY A 21 18.77 16.25 -35.91
C GLY A 21 18.53 15.76 -34.48
N ASP A 22 17.32 15.31 -34.15
CA ASP A 22 16.81 13.92 -34.25
C ASP A 22 17.50 12.99 -33.25
N ASP A 23 16.86 12.84 -32.08
CA ASP A 23 17.05 11.77 -31.09
C ASP A 23 15.69 11.02 -30.98
N PRO A 24 15.64 9.69 -30.91
CA PRO A 24 14.39 8.95 -31.00
C PRO A 24 13.67 8.98 -29.65
N THR A 25 12.47 9.54 -29.65
CA THR A 25 11.56 9.60 -28.51
C THR A 25 11.12 8.19 -28.10
N GLY A 26 11.39 7.84 -26.85
CA GLY A 26 10.67 6.82 -26.11
C GLY A 26 9.19 7.22 -25.99
N THR A 27 8.33 6.21 -26.07
CA THR A 27 6.90 6.32 -25.88
C THR A 27 6.59 6.52 -24.40
N GLY A 28 6.53 7.78 -23.96
CA GLY A 28 5.82 8.16 -22.75
C GLY A 28 4.32 8.16 -23.05
N THR A 29 3.56 7.41 -22.27
CA THR A 29 2.12 7.53 -22.17
C THR A 29 1.80 8.85 -21.47
N ASP A 30 1.34 9.84 -22.23
CA ASP A 30 0.77 11.08 -21.69
C ASP A 30 -0.57 10.77 -21.00
N THR A 31 -0.55 10.56 -19.70
CA THR A 31 -1.72 10.75 -18.82
C THR A 31 -1.78 12.23 -18.43
N GLU A 32 -2.38 13.05 -19.30
CA GLU A 32 -2.83 14.41 -18.96
C GLU A 32 -3.98 14.33 -17.95
N ASP A 33 -3.65 14.14 -16.66
CA ASP A 33 -4.40 14.58 -15.46
C ASP A 33 -3.77 14.04 -14.15
N GLY A 34 -2.51 13.60 -14.16
CA GLY A 34 -1.84 13.14 -12.93
C GLY A 34 -1.51 14.28 -11.97
N VAL A 35 -1.89 14.13 -10.70
CA VAL A 35 -1.43 15.02 -9.63
C VAL A 35 0.05 14.75 -9.39
N GLU A 36 0.95 15.68 -9.76
CA GLU A 36 2.39 15.51 -9.51
C GLU A 36 2.66 15.15 -8.03
N PRO A 37 3.60 14.22 -7.76
CA PRO A 37 4.03 13.93 -6.40
C PRO A 37 4.59 15.20 -5.75
N PRO A 38 4.39 15.39 -4.43
CA PRO A 38 4.88 16.56 -3.71
C PRO A 38 6.41 16.68 -3.82
N GLU A 39 6.96 17.88 -3.65
CA GLU A 39 8.42 18.06 -3.64
C GLU A 39 9.04 17.29 -2.47
N LEU A 40 10.12 16.54 -2.72
CA LEU A 40 10.83 15.80 -1.68
C LEU A 40 11.42 16.74 -0.62
N ALA A 41 10.75 16.78 0.52
CA ALA A 41 11.11 17.58 1.68
C ALA A 41 11.33 16.71 2.92
N VAL A 42 11.89 17.32 3.98
CA VAL A 42 12.14 16.61 5.25
C VAL A 42 10.83 16.33 5.97
N GLU A 43 9.94 17.31 6.03
CA GLU A 43 8.61 17.19 6.61
C GLU A 43 7.57 17.19 5.47
N THR A 44 6.43 16.54 5.69
CA THR A 44 5.27 16.61 4.81
C THR A 44 4.62 17.98 4.93
N GLU A 45 3.90 18.40 3.87
CA GLU A 45 3.14 19.65 3.89
C GLU A 45 1.84 19.54 4.72
N TYR A 46 1.37 18.32 4.94
CA TYR A 46 0.12 18.00 5.63
C TYR A 46 0.16 16.54 6.12
N ASP A 47 -0.66 16.24 7.12
CA ASP A 47 -0.92 14.87 7.57
C ASP A 47 -1.82 14.17 6.54
N SER A 48 -1.30 13.16 5.85
CA SER A 48 -2.04 12.39 4.86
C SER A 48 -3.16 11.55 5.46
N ARG A 49 -3.03 11.09 6.70
CA ARG A 49 -4.05 10.28 7.37
C ARG A 49 -5.26 11.13 7.74
N GLU A 50 -5.02 12.36 8.20
CA GLU A 50 -6.10 13.33 8.45
C GLU A 50 -6.75 13.78 7.13
N GLU A 51 -5.94 14.28 6.18
CA GLU A 51 -6.45 14.85 4.92
C GLU A 51 -7.27 13.82 4.13
N TYR A 52 -6.86 12.56 4.18
CA TYR A 52 -7.50 11.48 3.42
C TYR A 52 -8.27 10.49 4.31
N GLY A 53 -8.63 10.84 5.55
CA GLY A 53 -9.20 9.88 6.52
C GLY A 53 -10.56 9.26 6.14
N GLN A 54 -11.33 9.91 5.26
CA GLN A 54 -12.71 9.53 4.91
C GLN A 54 -12.96 9.52 3.38
N PRO A 55 -12.24 8.68 2.60
CA PRO A 55 -12.39 8.64 1.14
C PRO A 55 -13.71 8.03 0.70
N GLY A 56 -14.15 8.28 -0.53
CA GLY A 56 -15.36 7.68 -1.09
C GLY A 56 -16.67 8.09 -0.39
N GLU A 57 -17.73 7.32 -0.60
CA GLU A 57 -19.08 7.62 -0.11
C GLU A 57 -19.42 6.81 1.15
N GLY A 58 -19.95 7.46 2.19
CA GLY A 58 -20.38 6.80 3.43
C GLY A 58 -21.56 5.85 3.20
N LEU A 59 -21.47 4.65 3.77
CA LEU A 59 -22.49 3.60 3.74
C LEU A 59 -23.15 3.43 5.12
N GLU A 60 -22.36 3.27 6.18
CA GLU A 60 -22.81 3.15 7.57
C GLU A 60 -21.89 3.94 8.50
N ASP A 61 -22.47 4.78 9.36
CA ASP A 61 -21.75 5.62 10.34
C ASP A 61 -21.84 5.09 11.78
N PHE A 62 -22.53 3.96 11.98
CA PHE A 62 -22.72 3.30 13.28
C PHE A 62 -23.41 4.16 14.35
N GLU A 63 -24.14 5.21 13.97
CA GLU A 63 -24.90 6.04 14.92
C GLU A 63 -26.24 5.39 15.33
N ASP A 64 -26.81 4.54 14.46
CA ASP A 64 -28.06 3.82 14.68
C ASP A 64 -27.82 2.29 14.87
N ILE A 65 -27.12 1.92 15.96
CA ILE A 65 -26.72 0.51 16.23
C ILE A 65 -27.92 -0.46 16.38
N ASP A 66 -29.13 0.06 16.63
CA ASP A 66 -30.34 -0.76 16.68
C ASP A 66 -30.65 -1.47 15.34
N ASP A 67 -30.03 -1.03 14.23
CA ASP A 67 -30.14 -1.66 12.90
C ASP A 67 -29.15 -2.83 12.71
N TRP A 68 -28.21 -3.05 13.63
CA TRP A 68 -27.23 -4.14 13.58
C TRP A 68 -27.62 -5.32 14.47
N ASP A 69 -27.73 -6.51 13.88
CA ASP A 69 -27.99 -7.75 14.59
C ASP A 69 -26.69 -8.47 15.00
N VAL A 70 -26.62 -8.91 16.25
CA VAL A 70 -25.49 -9.72 16.76
C VAL A 70 -25.73 -11.19 16.46
N VAL A 71 -24.88 -11.77 15.63
CA VAL A 71 -24.94 -13.18 15.21
C VAL A 71 -24.08 -14.08 16.11
N ASP A 72 -22.88 -13.63 16.48
CA ASP A 72 -21.96 -14.32 17.39
C ASP A 72 -21.11 -13.32 18.19
N GLY A 73 -20.58 -13.75 19.33
CA GLY A 73 -19.84 -12.88 20.25
C GLY A 73 -20.74 -11.80 20.88
N SER A 74 -20.21 -10.59 21.04
CA SER A 74 -21.00 -9.43 21.48
C SER A 74 -20.60 -8.15 20.74
N ALA A 75 -21.57 -7.25 20.63
CA ALA A 75 -21.40 -5.92 20.06
C ALA A 75 -22.13 -4.89 20.93
N GLU A 76 -21.47 -3.78 21.26
CA GLU A 76 -22.04 -2.69 22.08
C GLU A 76 -21.56 -1.32 21.55
N PRO A 77 -22.38 -0.25 21.63
CA PRO A 77 -21.91 1.11 21.41
C PRO A 77 -20.76 1.49 22.34
N ASP A 78 -19.83 2.29 21.82
CA ASP A 78 -18.80 2.95 22.62
C ASP A 78 -18.77 4.46 22.32
N GLU A 79 -19.24 5.27 23.28
CA GLU A 79 -19.25 6.74 23.20
C GLU A 79 -17.91 7.39 23.60
N ASP A 80 -16.96 6.59 24.12
CA ASP A 80 -15.63 7.07 24.56
C ASP A 80 -14.54 6.77 23.52
N VAL A 81 -14.70 5.71 22.73
CA VAL A 81 -13.78 5.29 21.66
C VAL A 81 -14.55 5.24 20.35
N TYR A 82 -14.39 6.26 19.51
CA TYR A 82 -14.98 6.34 18.17
C TYR A 82 -14.02 7.02 17.19
N PHE A 83 -14.26 6.84 15.90
CA PHE A 83 -13.47 7.43 14.83
C PHE A 83 -14.08 8.76 14.36
N ASP A 84 -15.37 8.77 14.04
CA ASP A 84 -16.13 9.96 13.65
C ASP A 84 -17.50 9.98 14.36
N GLY A 85 -18.20 11.11 14.35
CA GLY A 85 -19.53 11.21 14.95
C GLY A 85 -19.52 11.24 16.48
N SER A 86 -20.26 10.32 17.11
CA SER A 86 -20.51 10.29 18.55
C SER A 86 -20.36 8.92 19.21
N GLN A 87 -20.27 7.84 18.43
CA GLN A 87 -20.03 6.48 18.93
C GLN A 87 -19.43 5.59 17.84
N SER A 88 -18.85 4.46 18.25
CA SER A 88 -18.52 3.36 17.33
C SER A 88 -19.13 2.04 17.81
N LEU A 89 -19.03 0.99 16.99
CA LEU A 89 -19.44 -0.34 17.38
C LEU A 89 -18.25 -1.15 17.91
N ARG A 90 -18.29 -1.51 19.19
CA ARG A 90 -17.28 -2.36 19.83
C ARG A 90 -17.68 -3.82 19.76
N LEU A 91 -16.89 -4.62 19.08
CA LEU A 91 -17.01 -6.06 18.90
C LEU A 91 -16.05 -6.80 19.85
N THR A 92 -16.56 -7.79 20.58
CA THR A 92 -15.72 -8.62 21.46
C THR A 92 -16.04 -10.11 21.34
N ALA A 93 -15.01 -10.94 21.45
CA ALA A 93 -15.12 -12.39 21.51
C ALA A 93 -14.07 -12.99 22.46
N GLU A 94 -14.34 -14.18 23.00
CA GLU A 94 -13.49 -14.88 23.97
C GLU A 94 -13.16 -16.29 23.49
N ASP A 95 -12.07 -16.87 24.01
CA ASP A 95 -11.73 -18.31 23.86
C ASP A 95 -11.61 -18.81 22.39
N GLY A 96 -11.20 -17.94 21.47
CA GLY A 96 -11.07 -18.23 20.03
C GLY A 96 -12.39 -18.30 19.27
N GLY A 97 -13.47 -17.78 19.87
CA GLY A 97 -14.72 -17.49 19.16
C GLY A 97 -14.59 -16.25 18.27
N ASN A 98 -15.53 -16.12 17.33
CA ASN A 98 -15.65 -14.95 16.47
C ASN A 98 -16.64 -13.93 17.08
N ALA A 99 -16.51 -12.66 16.69
CA ALA A 99 -17.57 -11.67 16.85
C ALA A 99 -18.18 -11.38 15.48
N VAL A 100 -19.50 -11.44 15.37
CA VAL A 100 -20.19 -11.31 14.08
C VAL A 100 -21.42 -10.42 14.26
N VAL A 101 -21.49 -9.37 13.44
CA VAL A 101 -22.65 -8.49 13.33
C VAL A 101 -23.06 -8.34 11.88
N GLU A 102 -24.35 -8.20 11.63
CA GLU A 102 -24.90 -8.00 10.30
C GLU A 102 -25.96 -6.90 10.28
N THR A 103 -26.10 -6.25 9.13
CA THR A 103 -27.17 -5.29 8.86
C THR A 103 -27.79 -5.57 7.48
N GLU A 104 -29.11 -5.37 7.38
CA GLU A 104 -29.85 -5.48 6.13
C GLU A 104 -29.81 -4.14 5.39
N LEU A 105 -29.48 -4.18 4.09
CA LEU A 105 -29.49 -3.02 3.21
C LEU A 105 -30.75 -3.04 2.32
N GLU A 106 -31.16 -1.87 1.83
CA GLU A 106 -31.92 -1.86 0.59
C GLU A 106 -31.08 -2.50 -0.52
N THR A 107 -31.69 -3.31 -1.39
CA THR A 107 -30.96 -4.02 -2.45
C THR A 107 -30.13 -3.04 -3.28
N THR A 108 -28.80 -3.19 -3.22
CA THR A 108 -27.81 -2.26 -3.74
C THR A 108 -26.89 -2.93 -4.75
N ASP A 109 -26.57 -2.21 -5.83
CA ASP A 109 -25.59 -2.64 -6.82
C ASP A 109 -24.18 -2.24 -6.37
N MET A 110 -23.35 -3.24 -6.08
CA MET A 110 -21.95 -3.10 -5.67
C MET A 110 -20.99 -3.77 -6.67
N SER A 111 -21.40 -3.88 -7.94
CA SER A 111 -20.59 -4.52 -8.99
C SER A 111 -19.28 -3.79 -9.24
N GLU A 112 -19.31 -2.46 -9.15
CA GLU A 112 -18.17 -1.57 -9.41
C GLU A 112 -17.63 -0.94 -8.12
N LEU A 113 -17.93 -1.51 -6.95
CA LEU A 113 -17.58 -0.94 -5.66
C LEU A 113 -16.67 -1.86 -4.82
N ASP A 114 -15.72 -1.24 -4.11
CA ASP A 114 -15.02 -1.80 -2.97
C ASP A 114 -15.54 -1.18 -1.65
N LEU A 115 -15.30 -1.85 -0.54
CA LEU A 115 -15.70 -1.41 0.80
C LEU A 115 -14.48 -1.13 1.68
N SER A 116 -14.56 -0.10 2.50
CA SER A 116 -13.59 0.16 3.54
C SER A 116 -14.25 0.56 4.85
N MET A 117 -13.51 0.42 5.94
CA MET A 117 -14.02 0.67 7.29
C MET A 117 -12.89 1.19 8.17
N ALA A 118 -13.19 2.13 9.07
CA ALA A 118 -12.28 2.50 10.14
C ALA A 118 -12.27 1.39 11.20
N VAL A 119 -11.08 0.99 11.62
CA VAL A 119 -10.88 -0.10 12.59
C VAL A 119 -9.85 0.31 13.64
N ARG A 120 -10.10 -0.08 14.87
CA ARG A 120 -9.13 -0.07 15.97
C ARG A 120 -9.20 -1.39 16.70
N THR A 121 -8.07 -1.88 17.22
CA THR A 121 -8.07 -3.10 18.02
C THR A 121 -7.03 -3.07 19.13
N SER A 122 -7.41 -3.61 20.28
CA SER A 122 -6.50 -3.87 21.40
C SER A 122 -5.92 -5.30 21.38
N THR A 123 -6.21 -6.06 20.32
CA THR A 123 -5.86 -7.49 20.17
C THR A 123 -5.30 -7.85 18.77
N PRO A 124 -4.45 -7.00 18.16
CA PRO A 124 -4.10 -7.11 16.73
C PRO A 124 -3.43 -8.43 16.33
N GLY A 125 -2.71 -9.09 17.25
CA GLY A 125 -2.01 -10.34 16.99
C GLY A 125 -2.90 -11.59 16.96
N ASN A 126 -4.17 -11.47 17.36
CA ASN A 126 -5.11 -12.59 17.42
C ASN A 126 -6.24 -12.50 16.40
N VAL A 127 -6.38 -11.37 15.69
CA VAL A 127 -7.58 -11.06 14.90
C VAL A 127 -7.34 -11.02 13.39
N ALA A 128 -8.38 -11.38 12.64
CA ALA A 128 -8.55 -10.99 11.25
C ALA A 128 -9.93 -10.35 11.10
N ILE A 129 -10.00 -9.28 10.30
CA ILE A 129 -11.21 -8.49 10.10
C ILE A 129 -11.74 -8.81 8.71
N GLU A 130 -13.01 -9.17 8.63
CA GLU A 130 -13.69 -9.50 7.39
C GLU A 130 -14.92 -8.62 7.20
N ILE A 131 -15.08 -8.12 5.97
CA ILE A 131 -16.33 -7.59 5.45
C ILE A 131 -16.89 -8.62 4.47
N GLN A 132 -18.04 -9.17 4.80
CA GLN A 132 -18.74 -10.13 3.95
C GLN A 132 -19.98 -9.48 3.34
N LEU A 133 -20.09 -9.60 2.02
CA LEU A 133 -21.28 -9.19 1.27
C LEU A 133 -22.14 -10.42 0.98
N GLN A 134 -23.45 -10.31 1.16
CA GLN A 134 -24.40 -11.33 0.76
C GLN A 134 -25.48 -10.76 -0.17
N ASP A 135 -25.92 -11.59 -1.13
CA ASP A 135 -26.99 -11.26 -2.06
C ASP A 135 -28.34 -11.88 -1.65
N ILE A 136 -29.40 -11.38 -2.28
CA ILE A 136 -30.79 -11.84 -2.09
C ILE A 136 -31.03 -13.34 -2.40
N TYR A 137 -30.06 -14.03 -3.01
CA TYR A 137 -30.09 -15.45 -3.37
C TYR A 137 -29.27 -16.33 -2.41
N GLY A 138 -28.58 -15.74 -1.44
CA GLY A 138 -27.73 -16.40 -0.45
C GLY A 138 -26.32 -16.74 -0.95
N GLY A 139 -25.85 -16.11 -2.04
CA GLY A 139 -24.43 -16.07 -2.38
C GLY A 139 -23.69 -15.07 -1.48
N TYR A 140 -22.43 -15.33 -1.17
CA TYR A 140 -21.60 -14.41 -0.38
C TYR A 140 -20.16 -14.32 -0.90
N ALA A 141 -19.51 -13.17 -0.67
CA ALA A 141 -18.08 -12.98 -0.86
C ALA A 141 -17.44 -12.32 0.37
N SER A 142 -16.27 -12.84 0.75
CA SER A 142 -15.50 -12.44 1.92
C SER A 142 -14.30 -11.59 1.50
N HIS A 143 -14.17 -10.42 2.11
CA HIS A 143 -13.02 -9.54 1.95
C HIS A 143 -12.29 -9.42 3.29
N GLN A 144 -11.00 -9.75 3.35
CA GLN A 144 -10.30 -9.92 4.62
C GLN A 144 -9.02 -9.07 4.73
N LEU A 145 -8.85 -8.48 5.92
CA LEU A 145 -7.57 -8.00 6.43
C LEU A 145 -7.06 -8.99 7.48
N ARG A 146 -5.83 -9.48 7.31
CA ARG A 146 -5.22 -10.48 8.19
C ARG A 146 -3.98 -9.89 8.87
N SER A 147 -3.68 -10.33 10.10
CA SER A 147 -2.39 -10.06 10.78
C SER A 147 -2.05 -8.60 11.10
N VAL A 148 -3.04 -7.76 11.44
CA VAL A 148 -2.94 -6.28 11.63
C VAL A 148 -1.58 -5.78 12.18
N THR A 149 -1.11 -6.32 13.30
CA THR A 149 0.29 -6.18 13.77
C THR A 149 0.59 -7.24 14.86
N TYR A 150 1.87 -7.45 15.16
CA TYR A 150 2.32 -8.50 16.08
C TYR A 150 2.79 -8.00 17.46
N ARG A 151 2.92 -6.68 17.67
CA ARG A 151 3.78 -6.16 18.75
C ARG A 151 3.13 -5.16 19.70
N THR A 152 2.36 -4.20 19.19
CA THR A 152 1.60 -3.30 20.08
C THR A 152 0.30 -3.97 20.54
N SER A 153 -0.11 -3.66 21.78
CA SER A 153 -1.44 -4.05 22.23
C SER A 153 -2.52 -3.20 21.58
N ASP A 154 -2.30 -1.91 21.29
CA ASP A 154 -3.31 -1.02 20.69
C ASP A 154 -2.70 -0.30 19.48
N VAL A 155 -3.31 -0.47 18.32
CA VAL A 155 -2.82 0.08 17.05
C VAL A 155 -3.31 1.48 16.75
N GLY A 156 -4.22 2.02 17.56
CA GLY A 156 -4.95 3.24 17.19
C GLY A 156 -5.97 2.96 16.08
N TRP A 157 -6.59 4.03 15.59
CA TRP A 157 -7.51 3.95 14.46
C TRP A 157 -6.73 3.91 13.15
N PHE A 158 -7.13 3.01 12.26
CA PHE A 158 -6.69 2.99 10.87
C PHE A 158 -7.84 2.53 9.97
N ARG A 159 -7.86 2.99 8.73
CA ARG A 159 -8.82 2.54 7.72
C ARG A 159 -8.28 1.36 6.92
N THR A 160 -9.11 0.35 6.72
CA THR A 160 -8.81 -0.78 5.84
C THR A 160 -9.83 -0.92 4.74
N CYS A 161 -9.37 -1.14 3.51
CA CYS A 161 -10.17 -1.58 2.37
C CYS A 161 -9.78 -3.03 2.04
N PRO A 162 -10.31 -4.02 2.78
CA PRO A 162 -9.83 -5.38 2.70
C PRO A 162 -10.07 -5.97 1.31
N GLY A 163 -9.09 -6.73 0.80
CA GLY A 163 -9.17 -7.37 -0.49
C GLY A 163 -10.04 -8.63 -0.49
N PHE A 164 -10.53 -9.02 -1.66
CA PHE A 164 -11.25 -10.28 -1.85
C PHE A 164 -10.40 -11.46 -1.39
N PHE A 165 -11.02 -12.38 -0.65
CA PHE A 165 -10.35 -13.57 -0.16
C PHE A 165 -11.00 -14.85 -0.71
N GLU A 166 -12.31 -15.01 -0.50
CA GLU A 166 -13.05 -16.16 -0.96
C GLU A 166 -14.53 -15.85 -1.20
N GLN A 167 -15.26 -16.79 -1.76
CA GLN A 167 -16.70 -16.69 -1.94
C GLN A 167 -17.37 -18.04 -1.71
N SER A 168 -18.67 -18.00 -1.49
CA SER A 168 -19.50 -19.19 -1.33
C SER A 168 -19.54 -20.05 -2.61
N SER A 169 -20.04 -21.28 -2.47
CA SER A 169 -20.29 -22.15 -3.64
C SER A 169 -21.34 -21.60 -4.60
N THR A 170 -22.26 -20.78 -4.10
CA THR A 170 -23.16 -19.96 -4.90
C THR A 170 -22.44 -18.61 -5.12
N PRO A 171 -22.03 -18.27 -6.35
CA PRO A 171 -21.37 -17.00 -6.59
C PRO A 171 -22.22 -15.83 -6.13
N LEU A 172 -21.57 -14.79 -5.63
CA LEU A 172 -22.23 -13.54 -5.23
C LEU A 172 -22.75 -12.79 -6.46
N GLU A 173 -24.05 -12.47 -6.48
CA GLU A 173 -24.68 -11.57 -7.45
C GLU A 173 -24.52 -10.12 -6.95
N ARG A 174 -23.43 -9.46 -7.36
CA ARG A 174 -23.02 -8.13 -6.88
C ARG A 174 -23.99 -7.00 -7.19
N ASP A 175 -24.91 -7.16 -8.14
CA ASP A 175 -25.93 -6.16 -8.49
C ASP A 175 -27.16 -6.20 -7.58
N ALA A 176 -27.18 -7.11 -6.60
CA ALA A 176 -28.31 -7.33 -5.71
C ALA A 176 -27.89 -7.65 -4.25
N ILE A 177 -26.91 -6.90 -3.73
CA ILE A 177 -26.47 -7.02 -2.33
C ILE A 177 -27.58 -6.51 -1.40
N ASP A 178 -27.91 -7.27 -0.36
CA ASP A 178 -28.90 -6.89 0.65
C ASP A 178 -28.41 -7.10 2.09
N THR A 179 -27.21 -7.62 2.29
CA THR A 179 -26.64 -7.78 3.64
C THR A 179 -25.15 -7.50 3.64
N VAL A 180 -24.71 -6.76 4.64
CA VAL A 180 -23.30 -6.60 5.01
C VAL A 180 -23.10 -7.23 6.38
N GLN A 181 -22.07 -8.07 6.48
CA GLN A 181 -21.66 -8.68 7.75
C GLN A 181 -20.21 -8.29 8.05
N ILE A 182 -19.96 -7.90 9.29
CA ILE A 182 -18.63 -7.66 9.83
C ILE A 182 -18.29 -8.83 10.72
N ILE A 183 -17.17 -9.50 10.41
CA ILE A 183 -16.70 -10.66 11.16
C ILE A 183 -15.30 -10.38 11.69
N VAL A 184 -15.14 -10.49 13.01
CA VAL A 184 -13.85 -10.53 13.67
C VAL A 184 -13.53 -11.99 13.96
N HIS A 185 -12.63 -12.55 13.15
CA HIS A 185 -12.06 -13.87 13.40
C HIS A 185 -11.00 -13.75 14.48
N ASN A 186 -10.91 -14.75 15.36
CA ASN A 186 -10.00 -14.64 16.48
C ASN A 186 -9.45 -15.99 16.98
N THR A 187 -8.19 -16.02 17.42
CA THR A 187 -7.52 -17.21 18.00
C THR A 187 -7.38 -17.20 19.52
N GLY A 188 -7.81 -16.15 20.20
CA GLY A 188 -7.70 -15.94 21.64
C GLY A 188 -8.86 -15.12 22.19
N ASP A 189 -8.59 -13.94 22.73
CA ASP A 189 -9.62 -12.94 23.00
C ASP A 189 -9.51 -11.83 21.96
N ALA A 190 -10.65 -11.28 21.56
CA ALA A 190 -10.75 -10.18 20.61
C ALA A 190 -11.51 -9.01 21.18
N GLU A 191 -10.99 -7.82 20.89
CA GLU A 191 -11.62 -6.54 21.13
C GLU A 191 -11.26 -5.61 19.96
N VAL A 192 -12.28 -5.24 19.19
CA VAL A 192 -12.18 -4.50 17.94
C VAL A 192 -13.29 -3.45 17.92
N TRP A 193 -12.96 -2.22 17.57
CA TRP A 193 -13.93 -1.17 17.27
C TRP A 193 -13.99 -0.98 15.77
N VAL A 194 -15.19 -0.81 15.25
CA VAL A 194 -15.46 -0.53 13.85
C VAL A 194 -16.33 0.71 13.72
N ASP A 195 -16.04 1.51 12.71
CA ASP A 195 -16.70 2.79 12.46
C ASP A 195 -16.58 3.17 10.97
N ASP A 196 -17.41 4.12 10.52
CA ASP A 196 -17.38 4.77 9.19
C ASP A 196 -17.09 3.79 8.04
N LEU A 197 -18.08 2.93 7.74
CA LEU A 197 -18.08 2.02 6.60
C LEU A 197 -18.40 2.80 5.33
N ARG A 198 -17.58 2.65 4.29
CA ARG A 198 -17.62 3.46 3.07
C ARG A 198 -17.47 2.61 1.82
N THR A 199 -17.99 3.11 0.71
CA THR A 199 -17.87 2.54 -0.63
C THR A 199 -16.95 3.36 -1.52
N HIS A 200 -16.26 2.68 -2.44
CA HIS A 200 -15.30 3.29 -3.34
C HIS A 200 -15.44 2.70 -4.74
N GLU A 201 -15.30 3.52 -5.78
CA GLU A 201 -15.25 3.02 -7.15
C GLU A 201 -14.03 2.12 -7.34
N LYS A 202 -14.24 1.00 -8.04
CA LYS A 202 -13.17 0.11 -8.46
C LYS A 202 -12.31 0.76 -9.55
N PRO A 203 -11.00 0.52 -9.56
CA PRO A 203 -10.16 0.90 -10.68
C PRO A 203 -10.50 0.08 -11.93
N ASP A 204 -9.90 0.46 -13.07
CA ASP A 204 -10.09 -0.24 -14.34
C ASP A 204 -9.32 -1.58 -14.41
N SER A 205 -8.20 -1.69 -13.68
CA SER A 205 -7.28 -2.83 -13.71
C SER A 205 -7.00 -3.41 -12.32
N GLY A 206 -6.39 -4.60 -12.28
CA GLY A 206 -5.74 -5.13 -11.07
C GLY A 206 -4.28 -4.65 -10.99
N TYR A 207 -3.72 -4.58 -9.79
CA TYR A 207 -2.37 -4.05 -9.57
C TYR A 207 -1.49 -4.95 -8.72
N VAL A 208 -0.19 -4.95 -9.00
CA VAL A 208 0.84 -5.65 -8.23
C VAL A 208 1.95 -4.68 -7.87
N LEU A 209 2.30 -4.62 -6.60
CA LEU A 209 3.46 -3.88 -6.11
C LEU A 209 4.47 -4.88 -5.53
N LEU A 210 5.71 -4.83 -6.04
CA LEU A 210 6.80 -5.74 -5.66
C LEU A 210 7.77 -5.02 -4.72
N CYS A 211 7.58 -5.21 -3.41
CA CYS A 211 8.34 -4.54 -2.36
C CYS A 211 9.49 -5.42 -1.84
N TRP A 212 10.73 -4.94 -1.96
CA TRP A 212 11.94 -5.56 -1.46
C TRP A 212 12.46 -4.78 -0.26
N ASP A 213 12.48 -5.40 0.90
CA ASP A 213 12.87 -4.74 2.14
C ASP A 213 14.40 -4.81 2.35
N ASP A 214 14.88 -4.09 3.36
CA ASP A 214 16.24 -4.11 3.91
C ASP A 214 17.40 -3.56 3.06
N GLY A 215 17.30 -3.56 1.73
CA GLY A 215 18.37 -3.08 0.86
C GLY A 215 19.45 -4.12 0.54
N PHE A 216 19.14 -5.42 0.62
CA PHE A 216 20.10 -6.49 0.31
C PHE A 216 20.61 -6.44 -1.14
N ASP A 217 21.87 -6.78 -1.36
CA ASP A 217 22.47 -6.82 -2.70
C ASP A 217 21.93 -7.97 -3.58
N ASP A 218 21.29 -8.98 -3.00
CA ASP A 218 20.45 -9.96 -3.69
C ASP A 218 19.48 -9.32 -4.69
N PHE A 219 18.85 -8.20 -4.31
CA PHE A 219 17.98 -7.48 -5.23
C PHE A 219 18.78 -6.98 -6.44
N TYR A 220 19.86 -6.25 -6.21
CA TYR A 220 20.68 -5.68 -7.28
C TYR A 220 21.29 -6.74 -8.20
N ASP A 221 21.89 -7.79 -7.63
CA ASP A 221 22.66 -8.78 -8.38
C ASP A 221 21.79 -9.84 -9.09
N VAL A 222 20.59 -10.14 -8.54
CA VAL A 222 19.78 -11.28 -8.98
C VAL A 222 18.35 -10.89 -9.37
N ALA A 223 17.62 -10.17 -8.51
CA ALA A 223 16.22 -9.84 -8.81
C ALA A 223 16.10 -8.74 -9.88
N SER A 224 16.87 -7.68 -9.77
CA SER A 224 16.78 -6.50 -10.63
C SER A 224 17.06 -6.77 -12.12
N PRO A 225 18.01 -7.67 -12.49
CA PRO A 225 18.14 -8.11 -13.88
C PRO A 225 16.91 -8.87 -14.42
N LEU A 226 16.17 -9.57 -13.55
CA LEU A 226 14.90 -10.20 -13.94
C LEU A 226 13.82 -9.13 -14.13
N HIS A 227 13.74 -8.13 -13.25
CA HIS A 227 12.84 -6.98 -13.41
C HIS A 227 13.07 -6.28 -14.77
N ASP A 228 14.33 -6.03 -15.12
CA ASP A 228 14.71 -5.44 -16.40
C ASP A 228 14.33 -6.34 -17.60
N GLU A 229 14.38 -7.68 -17.45
CA GLU A 229 13.99 -8.64 -18.49
C GLU A 229 12.48 -8.66 -18.73
N TYR A 230 11.68 -8.59 -17.65
CA TYR A 230 10.21 -8.56 -17.72
C TYR A 230 9.64 -7.14 -17.89
N GLY A 231 10.47 -6.10 -17.81
CA GLY A 231 10.05 -4.71 -17.99
C GLY A 231 9.15 -4.20 -16.86
N VAL A 232 9.42 -4.61 -15.63
CA VAL A 232 8.67 -4.25 -14.42
C VAL A 232 9.58 -3.53 -13.43
N ASN A 233 9.00 -2.69 -12.56
CA ASN A 233 9.74 -1.97 -11.52
C ASN A 233 9.53 -2.62 -10.13
N ALA A 234 10.46 -2.35 -9.22
CA ALA A 234 10.36 -2.69 -7.80
C ALA A 234 10.23 -1.46 -6.91
N VAL A 235 9.70 -1.67 -5.71
CA VAL A 235 9.88 -0.77 -4.57
C VAL A 235 10.96 -1.34 -3.66
N GLN A 236 12.07 -0.65 -3.48
CA GLN A 236 13.18 -1.05 -2.62
C GLN A 236 13.19 -0.22 -1.33
N ALA A 237 12.77 -0.82 -0.21
CA ALA A 237 12.85 -0.20 1.10
C ALA A 237 14.27 -0.36 1.67
N ALA A 238 15.04 0.73 1.69
CA ALA A 238 16.44 0.72 2.06
C ALA A 238 16.65 1.15 3.53
N VAL A 239 17.44 0.39 4.28
CA VAL A 239 17.86 0.77 5.63
C VAL A 239 19.08 1.69 5.55
N ARG A 240 18.85 2.99 5.72
CA ARG A 240 19.87 4.04 5.56
C ARG A 240 21.21 3.72 6.21
N GLN A 241 21.23 3.36 7.50
CA GLN A 241 22.50 3.16 8.20
C GLN A 241 23.25 1.93 7.69
N TRP A 242 22.57 0.90 7.19
CA TRP A 242 23.23 -0.26 6.60
C TRP A 242 23.92 0.12 5.28
N THR A 243 23.24 0.90 4.43
CA THR A 243 23.79 1.47 3.19
C THR A 243 24.97 2.41 3.49
N ARG A 244 24.81 3.34 4.44
CA ARG A 244 25.82 4.34 4.80
C ARG A 244 27.07 3.73 5.41
N ASP A 245 26.90 2.70 6.25
CA ASP A 245 27.99 1.98 6.89
C ASP A 245 28.68 0.96 5.96
N GLN A 246 28.19 0.80 4.73
CA GLN A 246 28.70 -0.15 3.74
C GLN A 246 28.75 -1.58 4.30
N ARG A 247 27.65 -1.98 4.93
CA ARG A 247 27.51 -3.33 5.47
C ARG A 247 27.63 -4.35 4.33
N GLU A 248 28.36 -5.43 4.57
CA GLU A 248 28.46 -6.56 3.62
C GLU A 248 27.08 -7.16 3.35
N GLY A 249 26.76 -7.42 2.08
CA GLY A 249 25.46 -7.92 1.65
C GLY A 249 24.37 -6.85 1.47
N ILE A 250 24.72 -5.56 1.59
CA ILE A 250 23.78 -4.45 1.47
C ILE A 250 24.20 -3.55 0.29
N MET A 251 23.22 -3.14 -0.51
CA MET A 251 23.44 -2.22 -1.62
C MET A 251 24.10 -0.93 -1.16
N THR A 252 25.05 -0.47 -1.95
CA THR A 252 25.64 0.86 -1.79
C THR A 252 24.69 1.94 -2.29
N ILE A 253 24.93 3.20 -1.88
CA ILE A 253 24.16 4.33 -2.38
C ILE A 253 24.24 4.49 -3.91
N ASP A 254 25.39 4.16 -4.51
CA ASP A 254 25.55 4.23 -5.97
C ASP A 254 24.67 3.17 -6.67
N GLN A 255 24.57 1.96 -6.10
CA GLN A 255 23.68 0.91 -6.60
C GLN A 255 22.20 1.28 -6.44
N LEU A 256 21.80 1.86 -5.30
CA LEU A 256 20.42 2.35 -5.11
C LEU A 256 20.06 3.42 -6.15
N LYS A 257 20.97 4.36 -6.43
CA LYS A 257 20.74 5.39 -7.46
C LYS A 257 20.72 4.82 -8.87
N GLU A 258 21.56 3.83 -9.17
CA GLU A 258 21.51 3.13 -10.45
C GLU A 258 20.16 2.43 -10.65
N ARG A 259 19.61 1.79 -9.61
CA ARG A 259 18.28 1.19 -9.67
C ARG A 259 17.16 2.22 -9.80
N GLN A 260 17.27 3.36 -9.11
CA GLN A 260 16.35 4.49 -9.32
C GLN A 260 16.39 5.01 -10.76
N GLU A 261 17.58 5.19 -11.34
CA GLU A 261 17.73 5.59 -12.75
C GLU A 261 17.18 4.55 -13.73
N ALA A 262 17.09 3.28 -13.31
CA ALA A 262 16.49 2.19 -14.09
C ALA A 262 14.96 2.10 -13.95
N GLY A 263 14.36 2.78 -12.96
CA GLY A 263 12.91 2.83 -12.74
C GLY A 263 12.44 2.28 -11.39
N ASP A 264 13.31 1.70 -10.56
CA ASP A 264 12.91 1.20 -9.25
C ASP A 264 12.73 2.34 -8.24
N GLN A 265 11.71 2.27 -7.41
CA GLN A 265 11.45 3.28 -6.40
C GLN A 265 12.23 2.97 -5.11
N ILE A 266 13.10 3.89 -4.67
CA ILE A 266 13.85 3.72 -3.42
C ILE A 266 13.14 4.44 -2.28
N VAL A 267 12.64 3.66 -1.31
CA VAL A 267 11.82 4.17 -0.19
C VAL A 267 12.53 3.95 1.15
N ALA A 268 12.06 4.64 2.18
CA ALA A 268 12.63 4.53 3.51
C ALA A 268 12.27 3.18 4.16
N HIS A 269 13.22 2.60 4.90
CA HIS A 269 12.96 1.50 5.84
C HIS A 269 13.41 1.85 7.27
N GLY A 270 13.47 3.14 7.59
CA GLY A 270 13.87 3.65 8.90
C GLY A 270 15.21 3.09 9.39
N THR A 271 15.35 2.98 10.71
CA THR A 271 16.54 2.47 11.39
C THR A 271 16.51 0.96 11.65
N HIS A 272 15.53 0.23 11.09
CA HIS A 272 15.31 -1.20 11.38
C HIS A 272 15.18 -1.52 12.89
N THR A 273 14.83 -0.51 13.70
CA THR A 273 14.48 -0.63 15.12
C THR A 273 12.97 -0.61 15.26
N GLU A 274 12.43 -1.29 16.26
CA GLU A 274 11.01 -1.15 16.64
C GLU A 274 10.71 0.33 16.99
N PHE A 275 9.78 0.95 16.27
CA PHE A 275 9.44 2.37 16.46
C PHE A 275 8.64 2.61 17.74
N THR A 276 7.86 1.62 18.17
CA THR A 276 7.12 1.68 19.44
C THR A 276 8.06 1.63 20.66
N ASP A 277 9.29 1.13 20.50
CA ASP A 277 10.32 1.12 21.56
C ASP A 277 11.09 2.45 21.68
N LEU A 278 10.98 3.35 20.69
CA LEU A 278 11.65 4.65 20.68
C LEU A 278 10.85 5.70 21.46
N SER A 279 11.55 6.60 22.15
CA SER A 279 10.93 7.82 22.68
C SER A 279 10.56 8.76 21.53
N ASP A 280 9.65 9.72 21.76
CA ASP A 280 9.23 10.68 20.73
C ASP A 280 10.45 11.43 20.15
N GLU A 281 11.35 11.91 21.01
CA GLU A 281 12.59 12.60 20.58
C GLU A 281 13.49 11.69 19.75
N ASP A 282 13.67 10.42 20.14
CA ASP A 282 14.49 9.47 19.40
C ASP A 282 13.86 9.08 18.04
N LEU A 283 12.52 8.98 17.99
CA LEU A 283 11.78 8.68 16.77
C LEU A 283 11.84 9.86 15.79
N GLU A 284 11.54 11.08 16.24
CA GLU A 284 11.66 12.31 15.44
C GLU A 284 13.09 12.49 14.90
N ASP A 285 14.12 12.28 15.73
CA ASP A 285 15.52 12.35 15.32
C ASP A 285 15.86 11.29 14.25
N ALA A 286 15.33 10.06 14.41
CA ALA A 286 15.53 8.98 13.44
C ALA A 286 14.86 9.31 12.10
N LEU A 287 13.58 9.71 12.10
CA LEU A 287 12.81 10.07 10.91
C LEU A 287 13.43 11.27 10.19
N THR A 288 13.76 12.34 10.93
CA THR A 288 14.44 13.52 10.40
C THR A 288 15.78 13.15 9.76
N THR A 289 16.56 12.28 10.40
CA THR A 289 17.86 11.84 9.87
C THR A 289 17.71 11.02 8.59
N ASP A 290 16.66 10.21 8.51
CA ASP A 290 16.36 9.37 7.35
C ASP A 290 15.89 10.20 6.16
N LYS A 291 14.92 11.08 6.39
CA LYS A 291 14.42 12.04 5.40
C LYS A 291 15.51 12.96 4.87
N ASN A 292 16.38 13.48 5.75
CA ASN A 292 17.52 14.28 5.32
C ASN A 292 18.48 13.50 4.40
N TRP A 293 18.64 12.20 4.60
CA TRP A 293 19.45 11.38 3.71
C TRP A 293 18.78 11.18 2.35
N ALA A 294 17.47 10.90 2.32
CA ALA A 294 16.71 10.82 1.07
C ALA A 294 16.81 12.11 0.26
N VAL A 295 16.58 13.27 0.90
CA VAL A 295 16.71 14.60 0.26
C VAL A 295 18.14 14.86 -0.24
N GLN A 296 19.16 14.58 0.58
CA GLN A 296 20.55 14.85 0.22
C GLN A 296 21.07 13.97 -0.92
N GLU A 297 20.59 12.72 -0.98
CA GLU A 297 20.99 11.79 -2.01
C GLU A 297 20.09 11.86 -3.26
N GLY A 298 18.92 12.50 -3.18
CA GLY A 298 17.96 12.58 -4.27
C GLY A 298 17.20 11.26 -4.47
N LEU A 299 16.83 10.59 -3.38
CA LEU A 299 16.03 9.36 -3.42
C LEU A 299 14.55 9.74 -3.54
N GLU A 300 14.01 9.61 -4.74
CA GLU A 300 12.70 10.14 -5.13
C GLU A 300 11.54 9.49 -4.35
N GLY A 301 11.65 8.20 -4.04
CA GLY A 301 10.71 7.48 -3.18
C GLY A 301 10.76 7.83 -1.69
N GLY A 302 11.58 8.82 -1.29
CA GLY A 302 11.72 9.27 0.10
C GLY A 302 10.45 9.89 0.71
N HIS A 303 9.34 9.93 -0.02
CA HIS A 303 7.99 10.24 0.47
C HIS A 303 7.34 9.09 1.23
N TYR A 304 7.85 7.87 1.03
CA TYR A 304 7.23 6.64 1.52
C TYR A 304 8.13 5.91 2.52
N LEU A 305 7.47 5.17 3.41
CA LEU A 305 8.12 4.41 4.47
C LEU A 305 7.55 2.99 4.53
N VAL A 306 8.40 2.00 4.71
CA VAL A 306 7.99 0.67 5.18
C VAL A 306 8.39 0.56 6.65
N PHE A 307 7.45 0.30 7.58
CA PHE A 307 7.80 0.23 9.01
C PHE A 307 8.70 -0.98 9.25
N PRO A 308 9.87 -0.78 9.87
CA PRO A 308 10.63 -1.86 10.47
C PRO A 308 9.74 -2.80 11.28
N HIS A 309 9.87 -4.11 11.07
CA HIS A 309 9.15 -5.13 11.82
C HIS A 309 7.61 -5.01 11.80
N ASN A 310 7.03 -4.22 10.89
CA ASN A 310 5.59 -3.92 10.88
C ASN A 310 5.11 -3.32 12.20
N ASP A 311 5.98 -2.56 12.87
CA ASP A 311 5.78 -2.06 14.23
C ASP A 311 5.32 -0.60 14.24
N PHE A 312 4.10 -0.39 14.70
CA PHE A 312 3.50 0.93 14.87
C PHE A 312 2.42 0.89 15.96
N ASP A 313 2.06 2.05 16.47
CA ASP A 313 0.88 2.33 17.28
C ASP A 313 0.33 3.71 16.90
N ASP A 314 -0.74 4.16 17.56
CA ASP A 314 -1.36 5.47 17.34
C ASP A 314 -0.35 6.62 17.37
N ARG A 315 0.59 6.57 18.35
CA ARG A 315 1.64 7.58 18.54
C ARG A 315 2.66 7.54 17.41
N VAL A 316 3.10 6.36 16.98
CA VAL A 316 4.04 6.23 15.86
C VAL A 316 3.41 6.77 14.58
N LEU A 317 2.13 6.46 14.32
CA LEU A 317 1.46 6.94 13.11
C LEU A 317 1.28 8.47 13.11
N ASP A 318 0.98 9.08 14.26
CA ASP A 318 0.91 10.53 14.46
C ASP A 318 2.26 11.22 14.21
N ILE A 319 3.36 10.67 14.71
CA ILE A 319 4.69 11.27 14.50
C ILE A 319 5.17 11.04 13.06
N VAL A 320 4.86 9.90 12.45
CA VAL A 320 5.35 9.53 11.11
C VAL A 320 4.66 10.33 10.01
N SER A 321 3.40 10.74 10.19
CA SER A 321 2.65 11.52 9.21
C SER A 321 3.26 12.90 8.94
N ASP A 322 4.03 13.45 9.90
CA ASP A 322 4.83 14.67 9.73
C ASP A 322 6.01 14.49 8.75
N TYR A 323 6.39 13.26 8.40
CA TYR A 323 7.59 12.95 7.60
C TYR A 323 7.30 12.14 6.32
N TYR A 324 6.26 11.32 6.30
CA TYR A 324 5.94 10.42 5.19
C TYR A 324 4.45 10.46 4.83
N TYR A 325 4.15 10.38 3.53
CA TYR A 325 2.77 10.45 3.04
C TYR A 325 2.07 9.09 3.03
N ALA A 326 2.78 8.01 2.72
CA ALA A 326 2.21 6.66 2.68
C ALA A 326 3.25 5.57 2.95
N GLY A 327 2.78 4.34 3.17
CA GLY A 327 3.66 3.21 3.45
C GLY A 327 2.97 1.87 3.74
N GLY A 328 3.74 0.79 3.80
CA GLY A 328 3.24 -0.58 3.98
C GLY A 328 3.68 -1.23 5.29
N PHE A 329 2.73 -1.84 6.02
CA PHE A 329 2.86 -2.00 7.47
C PHE A 329 2.24 -3.24 8.09
N ASN A 330 1.39 -3.97 7.38
CA ASN A 330 0.86 -5.24 7.86
C ASN A 330 1.41 -6.38 6.97
N GLN A 331 1.70 -7.55 7.54
CA GLN A 331 2.29 -8.66 6.82
C GLN A 331 1.62 -9.98 7.19
N ALA A 332 0.96 -10.60 6.20
CA ALA A 332 0.27 -11.87 6.34
C ALA A 332 0.92 -12.98 5.50
N GLY A 333 0.93 -14.20 6.03
CA GLY A 333 1.41 -15.40 5.32
C GLY A 333 0.40 -15.99 4.32
N ASP A 334 -0.66 -15.28 3.98
CA ASP A 334 -1.66 -15.66 2.97
C ASP A 334 -2.20 -14.36 2.34
N ALA A 335 -3.01 -14.46 1.29
CA ALA A 335 -3.52 -13.32 0.54
C ALA A 335 -4.13 -12.24 1.44
N ASN A 336 -3.62 -11.02 1.28
CA ASN A 336 -3.94 -9.85 2.08
C ASN A 336 -3.94 -8.60 1.18
N LEU A 337 -4.84 -8.60 0.20
CA LEU A 337 -4.99 -7.55 -0.82
C LEU A 337 -5.69 -6.32 -0.25
N THR A 338 -5.75 -5.25 -1.04
CA THR A 338 -6.52 -4.05 -0.72
C THR A 338 -7.11 -3.37 -1.96
N GLY A 339 -8.22 -2.65 -1.82
CA GLY A 339 -8.65 -1.67 -2.82
C GLY A 339 -7.67 -0.49 -2.88
N VAL A 340 -7.66 0.27 -3.97
CA VAL A 340 -6.64 1.31 -4.24
C VAL A 340 -6.96 2.69 -3.67
N THR A 341 -8.15 2.89 -3.10
CA THR A 341 -8.66 4.19 -2.65
C THR A 341 -9.04 4.21 -1.18
N GLY A 342 -9.56 3.10 -0.65
CA GLY A 342 -10.23 3.08 0.65
C GLY A 342 -9.33 2.81 1.85
N PHE A 343 -7.99 2.87 1.76
CA PHE A 343 -7.08 2.49 2.84
C PHE A 343 -6.49 3.70 3.59
N ASP A 344 -5.97 3.46 4.81
CA ASP A 344 -5.13 4.42 5.54
C ASP A 344 -3.76 4.51 4.86
N PRO A 345 -3.35 5.71 4.39
CA PRO A 345 -2.06 5.90 3.72
C PRO A 345 -0.88 5.30 4.49
N LEU A 346 -0.94 5.35 5.82
CA LEU A 346 0.10 4.85 6.70
C LEU A 346 -0.22 3.48 7.35
N ALA A 347 -1.16 2.68 6.81
CA ALA A 347 -1.44 1.32 7.31
C ALA A 347 -1.80 0.30 6.20
N MET A 348 -1.03 0.23 5.10
CA MET A 348 -1.32 -0.69 4.00
C MET A 348 -1.00 -2.18 4.30
N PRO A 349 -1.84 -3.12 3.84
CA PRO A 349 -1.58 -4.56 3.97
C PRO A 349 -0.58 -5.08 2.95
N ARG A 350 0.25 -6.04 3.38
CA ARG A 350 1.21 -6.77 2.54
C ARG A 350 1.04 -8.28 2.73
N THR A 351 1.42 -9.01 1.69
CA THR A 351 1.50 -10.48 1.70
C THR A 351 2.98 -10.91 1.64
N ILE A 352 3.37 -11.87 2.48
CA ILE A 352 4.73 -12.42 2.48
C ILE A 352 4.96 -13.23 1.21
N GLY A 353 5.95 -12.83 0.41
CA GLY A 353 6.38 -13.52 -0.80
C GLY A 353 7.21 -14.79 -0.53
N HIS A 354 6.82 -15.63 0.43
CA HIS A 354 7.51 -16.85 0.86
C HIS A 354 7.07 -18.12 0.13
N ASP A 355 5.90 -18.09 -0.52
CA ASP A 355 5.30 -19.24 -1.19
C ASP A 355 4.78 -18.82 -2.56
N LEU A 356 5.21 -19.53 -3.61
CA LEU A 356 4.89 -19.20 -4.99
C LEU A 356 3.39 -19.35 -5.29
N ASP A 357 2.72 -20.36 -4.74
CA ASP A 357 1.30 -20.59 -5.02
C ASP A 357 0.45 -19.49 -4.36
N ILE A 358 0.84 -19.04 -3.16
CA ILE A 358 0.21 -17.90 -2.50
C ILE A 358 0.45 -16.61 -3.29
N ALA A 359 1.69 -16.34 -3.71
CA ALA A 359 2.01 -15.13 -4.48
C ALA A 359 1.22 -15.09 -5.82
N LYS A 360 1.13 -16.22 -6.53
CA LYS A 360 0.33 -16.32 -7.76
C LYS A 360 -1.16 -16.14 -7.49
N ARG A 361 -1.69 -16.71 -6.40
CA ARG A 361 -3.07 -16.46 -5.97
C ARG A 361 -3.32 -14.97 -5.75
N CYS A 362 -2.39 -14.24 -5.14
CA CYS A 362 -2.56 -12.80 -4.95
C CYS A 362 -2.65 -12.05 -6.29
N VAL A 363 -1.80 -12.39 -7.26
CA VAL A 363 -1.86 -11.82 -8.62
C VAL A 363 -3.20 -12.14 -9.30
N ASP A 364 -3.65 -13.39 -9.22
CA ASP A 364 -4.92 -13.83 -9.81
C ASP A 364 -6.12 -13.09 -9.19
N LEU A 365 -6.10 -12.88 -7.87
CA LEU A 365 -7.13 -12.14 -7.16
C LEU A 365 -7.11 -10.64 -7.51
N ALA A 366 -5.93 -10.04 -7.61
CA ALA A 366 -5.77 -8.65 -8.02
C ALA A 366 -6.37 -8.43 -9.41
N ALA A 367 -6.04 -9.29 -10.39
CA ALA A 367 -6.61 -9.27 -11.73
C ALA A 367 -8.13 -9.45 -11.73
N ALA A 368 -8.63 -10.48 -11.04
CA ALA A 368 -10.05 -10.85 -11.08
C ALA A 368 -10.96 -9.82 -10.38
N HIS A 369 -10.44 -9.13 -9.37
CA HIS A 369 -11.24 -8.23 -8.53
C HIS A 369 -10.90 -6.75 -8.70
N ARG A 370 -9.95 -6.41 -9.60
CA ARG A 370 -9.44 -5.04 -9.81
C ARG A 370 -9.01 -4.40 -8.49
N GLN A 371 -8.10 -5.09 -7.81
CA GLN A 371 -7.56 -4.72 -6.51
C GLN A 371 -6.03 -4.74 -6.57
N CYS A 372 -5.38 -4.21 -5.53
CA CYS A 372 -3.93 -4.21 -5.42
C CYS A 372 -3.44 -5.32 -4.48
N THR A 373 -2.42 -6.05 -4.93
CA THR A 373 -1.59 -6.88 -4.05
C THR A 373 -0.23 -6.25 -3.84
N ILE A 374 0.20 -6.17 -2.58
CA ILE A 374 1.56 -5.76 -2.21
C ILE A 374 2.32 -6.99 -1.74
N LEU A 375 3.25 -7.47 -2.55
CA LEU A 375 4.09 -8.63 -2.24
C LEU A 375 5.41 -8.16 -1.63
N ASN A 376 5.76 -8.71 -0.48
CA ASN A 376 6.99 -8.36 0.23
C ASN A 376 8.04 -9.48 0.14
N PHE A 377 9.28 -9.09 -0.17
CA PHE A 377 10.45 -9.96 -0.30
C PHE A 377 11.64 -9.37 0.49
N HIS A 378 12.57 -10.22 0.89
CA HIS A 378 13.88 -9.84 1.46
C HIS A 378 14.98 -10.53 0.65
N ALA A 379 16.15 -10.85 1.22
CA ALA A 379 17.13 -11.69 0.54
C ALA A 379 16.59 -13.11 0.24
N PHE A 380 17.12 -13.74 -0.82
CA PHE A 380 16.65 -15.06 -1.29
C PHE A 380 16.98 -16.22 -0.34
N ASP A 381 17.90 -16.02 0.59
CA ASP A 381 18.26 -17.03 1.60
C ASP A 381 17.39 -16.98 2.87
N GLN A 382 16.44 -16.05 2.95
CA GLN A 382 15.51 -15.92 4.06
C GLN A 382 14.25 -16.76 3.87
N ASP A 383 13.71 -17.30 4.96
CA ASP A 383 12.52 -18.16 4.95
C ASP A 383 11.22 -17.43 4.55
N ASN A 384 11.25 -16.09 4.49
CA ASN A 384 10.12 -15.23 4.11
C ASN A 384 10.19 -14.77 2.63
N THR A 385 11.09 -15.34 1.84
CA THR A 385 11.27 -15.05 0.41
C THR A 385 11.29 -16.35 -0.38
N VAL A 386 10.55 -16.42 -1.49
CA VAL A 386 10.63 -17.53 -2.45
C VAL A 386 12.05 -17.66 -3.01
N SER A 387 12.42 -18.84 -3.52
CA SER A 387 13.72 -18.99 -4.18
C SER A 387 13.84 -18.17 -5.47
N GLU A 388 15.07 -17.90 -5.94
CA GLU A 388 15.33 -17.19 -7.21
C GLU A 388 14.52 -17.77 -8.40
N ALA A 389 14.50 -19.10 -8.52
CA ALA A 389 13.81 -19.80 -9.60
C ALA A 389 12.28 -19.81 -9.44
N GLU A 390 11.76 -19.55 -8.25
CA GLU A 390 10.33 -19.35 -8.01
C GLU A 390 9.95 -17.90 -8.24
N TYR A 391 10.83 -16.96 -7.89
CA TYR A 391 10.65 -15.55 -8.19
C TYR A 391 10.55 -15.28 -9.70
N GLU A 392 11.44 -15.87 -10.51
CA GLU A 392 11.34 -15.78 -11.97
C GLU A 392 9.99 -16.31 -12.49
N LYS A 393 9.45 -17.39 -11.91
CA LYS A 393 8.12 -17.93 -12.29
C LYS A 393 6.96 -17.07 -11.80
N LEU A 394 7.18 -16.25 -10.77
CA LEU A 394 6.21 -15.26 -10.33
C LEU A 394 6.18 -14.10 -11.33
N LEU A 395 7.34 -13.60 -11.77
CA LEU A 395 7.41 -12.57 -12.80
C LEU A 395 6.82 -13.05 -14.13
N GLU A 396 7.11 -14.28 -14.56
CA GLU A 396 6.46 -14.91 -15.74
C GLU A 396 4.93 -14.94 -15.57
N HIS A 397 4.44 -15.23 -14.37
CA HIS A 397 3.00 -15.25 -14.08
C HIS A 397 2.38 -13.85 -14.12
N ILE A 398 3.10 -12.83 -13.64
CA ILE A 398 2.65 -11.43 -13.68
C ILE A 398 2.58 -10.96 -15.14
N ASP A 399 3.60 -11.23 -15.95
CA ASP A 399 3.63 -10.87 -17.39
C ASP A 399 2.49 -11.53 -18.19
N ASP A 400 2.09 -12.75 -17.81
CA ASP A 400 0.96 -13.47 -18.41
C ASP A 400 -0.43 -13.06 -17.87
N SER A 401 -0.49 -12.22 -16.82
CA SER A 401 -1.72 -11.85 -16.12
C SER A 401 -2.25 -10.47 -16.51
N ASP A 402 -3.55 -10.23 -16.29
CA ASP A 402 -4.20 -8.94 -16.55
C ASP A 402 -4.06 -8.00 -15.34
N VAL A 403 -2.81 -7.65 -15.02
CA VAL A 403 -2.44 -6.74 -13.93
C VAL A 403 -1.39 -5.75 -14.40
N GLU A 404 -1.34 -4.60 -13.73
CA GLU A 404 -0.30 -3.60 -13.91
C GLU A 404 0.68 -3.66 -12.73
N VAL A 405 1.98 -3.64 -13.00
CA VAL A 405 2.99 -3.48 -11.94
C VAL A 405 3.19 -2.00 -11.68
N ILE A 406 3.01 -1.61 -10.42
CA ILE A 406 3.01 -0.22 -9.97
C ILE A 406 3.97 -0.02 -8.79
N ASP A 407 4.29 1.24 -8.48
CA ASP A 407 5.03 1.64 -7.29
C ASP A 407 4.13 2.40 -6.28
N PHE A 408 4.71 2.99 -5.23
CA PHE A 408 3.92 3.77 -4.28
C PHE A 408 3.46 5.13 -4.82
N ASP A 409 4.11 5.72 -5.82
CA ASP A 409 3.64 6.98 -6.42
C ASP A 409 2.35 6.75 -7.20
N ASP A 410 2.27 5.65 -7.96
CA ASP A 410 1.06 5.23 -8.66
C ASP A 410 -0.08 4.96 -7.67
N LEU A 411 0.18 4.16 -6.64
CA LEU A 411 -0.81 3.82 -5.62
C LEU A 411 -1.26 5.06 -4.84
N TRP A 412 -0.33 5.95 -4.51
CA TRP A 412 -0.62 7.22 -3.86
C TRP A 412 -1.44 8.16 -4.74
N THR A 413 -1.21 8.15 -6.05
CA THR A 413 -2.00 8.94 -7.00
C THR A 413 -3.44 8.45 -7.04
N MET A 414 -3.66 7.15 -7.23
CA MET A 414 -5.02 6.55 -7.18
C MET A 414 -5.72 6.84 -5.85
N ARG A 415 -4.97 6.76 -4.75
CA ARG A 415 -5.48 7.02 -3.40
C ARG A 415 -6.00 8.45 -3.24
N ARG A 416 -5.32 9.44 -3.82
CA ARG A 416 -5.71 10.86 -3.76
C ARG A 416 -6.84 11.19 -4.73
N GLU A 417 -6.89 10.56 -5.89
CA GLU A 417 -7.97 10.77 -6.87
C GLU A 417 -9.32 10.26 -6.36
N GLY A 418 -9.32 9.23 -5.50
CA GLY A 418 -10.52 8.70 -4.86
C GLY A 418 -11.03 9.47 -3.63
N HIS A 419 -10.43 10.61 -3.28
CA HIS A 419 -10.81 11.42 -2.11
C HIS A 419 -11.59 12.68 -2.45
#